data_AF-A0A9X2ELC6-F1
#
_entry.id   AF-A0A9X2ELC6-F1
#
_cell.length_a   1.000
_cell.length_b   1.000
_cell.length_c   1.000
_cell.angle_alpha   90.00
_cell.angle_beta   90.00
_cell.angle_gamma   90.00
#
_symmetry.space_group_name_H-M   'P 1'
#
loop_
_entity.id
_entity.type
_entity.pdbx_description
1 polymer ?
#
loop_
_entity_poly.entity_id
_entity_poly.type
_entity_poly.pdbx_seq_one_letter_code
_entity_poly.pdbx_strand_id
1 'polypeptide(L)'
;MADEKKTEEKVEETKAPEAAAETPATEDTAHGEQAPGVAETPEVAAAQAEANLKNAGEKAEAQARKGGRSNQRGGGRDNRGGGRGRGRGRDNRQDDGEELIEKLVHINRVSKTVKGGKRFGFAALVVVGDGKGKAGFGSGKAREVPEAINKATAAAKKAMVRVPLKEGRTLHHDGKGHFGAGKVVVRTAPPGTGIIAGGPMRAVFEALGVADVVTKSNGTANPFNMIRATFEALKDQTSPRSVAQRRGKKVADLLGRGGMDKAEAEATADAVTE
;
A
#
# COMPACT_ATOMS: atom_id res chain seq x y z
N MET A 1 46.88 36.52 38.89
CA MET A 1 47.42 37.89 38.87
C MET A 1 47.50 38.29 37.40
N ALA A 2 46.64 39.10 36.80
CA ALA A 2 45.50 39.90 37.23
C ALA A 2 44.62 40.09 35.96
N ASP A 3 43.31 39.88 36.05
CA ASP A 3 42.24 40.91 35.98
C ASP A 3 42.23 41.70 34.66
N GLU A 4 41.35 41.34 33.73
CA GLU A 4 39.99 41.92 33.56
C GLU A 4 39.99 43.42 33.22
N LYS A 5 39.52 43.74 31.99
CA LYS A 5 38.53 44.81 31.78
C LYS A 5 37.80 44.69 30.44
N LYS A 6 36.51 44.46 30.62
CA LYS A 6 35.32 44.56 29.79
C LYS A 6 35.22 45.86 28.95
N THR A 7 34.79 45.73 27.69
CA THR A 7 34.03 46.78 26.97
C THR A 7 33.01 46.15 26.02
N GLU A 8 31.75 46.52 26.20
CA GLU A 8 30.56 46.09 25.45
C GLU A 8 30.34 46.99 24.20
N GLU A 9 30.02 46.33 23.08
CA GLU A 9 28.87 46.55 22.16
C GLU A 9 28.52 47.94 21.60
N LYS A 10 28.47 48.07 20.26
CA LYS A 10 27.39 48.79 19.55
C LYS A 10 27.24 48.40 18.05
N VAL A 11 26.20 47.61 17.80
CA VAL A 11 25.19 47.60 16.71
C VAL A 11 25.56 48.22 15.34
N GLU A 12 25.56 47.36 14.32
CA GLU A 12 25.58 47.67 12.89
C GLU A 12 24.13 47.70 12.35
N GLU A 13 23.71 48.84 11.81
CA GLU A 13 22.42 49.04 11.15
C GLU A 13 22.68 49.46 9.70
N THR A 14 22.49 48.55 8.75
CA THR A 14 22.41 48.90 7.32
C THR A 14 21.08 48.44 6.75
N LYS A 15 20.23 49.45 6.52
CA LYS A 15 18.94 49.42 5.84
C LYS A 15 19.17 49.43 4.32
N ALA A 16 18.73 48.39 3.62
CA ALA A 16 18.64 48.37 2.16
C ALA A 16 17.18 48.66 1.74
N PRO A 17 16.92 49.62 0.82
CA PRO A 17 15.59 49.86 0.29
C PRO A 17 15.29 49.03 -0.96
N GLU A 18 14.01 48.69 -1.04
CA GLU A 18 13.24 48.07 -2.11
C GLU A 18 13.22 48.93 -3.38
N ALA A 19 13.41 48.30 -4.56
CA ALA A 19 13.18 48.92 -5.86
C ALA A 19 12.53 47.90 -6.80
N ALA A 20 11.28 48.20 -7.14
CA ALA A 20 10.49 47.54 -8.17
C ALA A 20 11.11 47.74 -9.55
N ALA A 21 11.18 46.67 -10.34
CA ALA A 21 11.57 46.71 -11.74
C ALA A 21 10.39 46.24 -12.60
N GLU A 22 9.87 47.19 -13.35
CA GLU A 22 8.83 47.09 -14.36
C GLU A 22 9.41 46.43 -15.64
N THR A 23 8.64 45.53 -16.24
CA THR A 23 8.94 44.85 -17.51
C THR A 23 8.76 45.77 -18.72
N PRO A 24 9.53 45.57 -19.80
CA PRO A 24 8.95 45.74 -21.13
C PRO A 24 9.33 44.63 -22.13
N ALA A 25 8.58 44.60 -23.23
CA ALA A 25 8.73 43.78 -24.45
C ALA A 25 7.92 42.45 -24.42
N THR A 26 7.21 42.01 -25.45
CA THR A 26 7.12 42.41 -26.87
C THR A 26 5.80 41.88 -27.43
N GLU A 27 5.30 42.53 -28.47
CA GLU A 27 4.14 42.18 -29.29
C GLU A 27 4.18 40.71 -29.75
N ASP A 28 3.12 39.95 -29.46
CA ASP A 28 2.95 38.58 -29.94
C ASP A 28 2.12 38.56 -31.23
N THR A 29 2.61 37.75 -32.16
CA THR A 29 2.23 37.74 -33.57
C THR A 29 1.13 36.70 -33.77
N ALA A 30 0.16 37.04 -34.61
CA ALA A 30 -0.98 36.19 -34.96
C ALA A 30 -0.59 34.76 -35.38
N HIS A 31 -1.15 33.76 -34.72
CA HIS A 31 -1.30 32.41 -35.26
C HIS A 31 -2.76 31.98 -35.24
N GLY A 32 -3.21 31.53 -36.42
CA GLY A 32 -4.59 31.32 -36.79
C GLY A 32 -5.30 30.21 -36.03
N GLU A 33 -6.54 30.52 -35.68
CA GLU A 33 -7.54 29.62 -35.16
C GLU A 33 -8.11 28.77 -36.30
N GLN A 34 -7.75 27.49 -36.35
CA GLN A 34 -8.47 26.49 -37.15
C GLN A 34 -9.48 25.78 -36.25
N ALA A 35 -10.76 25.91 -36.60
CA ALA A 35 -11.89 25.26 -35.97
C ALA A 35 -11.85 23.72 -36.14
N PRO A 36 -12.33 22.92 -35.16
CA PRO A 36 -12.64 21.51 -35.38
C PRO A 36 -14.04 21.36 -36.00
N GLY A 37 -14.09 20.75 -37.18
CA GLY A 37 -15.32 20.39 -37.90
C GLY A 37 -16.01 19.14 -37.32
N VAL A 38 -17.29 19.33 -37.00
CA VAL A 38 -18.47 18.47 -37.19
C VAL A 38 -18.29 16.93 -37.29
N ALA A 39 -18.81 16.28 -36.25
CA ALA A 39 -19.44 14.95 -36.17
C ALA A 39 -19.50 14.03 -37.41
N GLU A 40 -18.92 12.82 -37.26
CA GLU A 40 -19.39 11.59 -37.91
C GLU A 40 -20.18 10.75 -36.89
N THR A 41 -21.29 10.18 -37.37
CA THR A 41 -22.31 9.45 -36.61
C THR A 41 -21.85 8.06 -36.13
N PRO A 42 -22.39 7.55 -35.00
CA PRO A 42 -21.95 6.30 -34.37
C PRO A 42 -22.44 5.01 -35.06
N GLU A 43 -23.01 5.09 -36.26
CA GLU A 43 -23.74 3.96 -36.88
C GLU A 43 -22.84 3.05 -37.74
N VAL A 44 -21.71 3.55 -38.24
CA VAL A 44 -20.76 2.78 -39.08
C VAL A 44 -19.77 1.91 -38.29
N ALA A 45 -19.64 2.12 -36.97
CA ALA A 45 -18.78 1.30 -36.10
C ALA A 45 -19.44 -0.02 -35.67
N ALA A 46 -20.78 -0.07 -35.61
CA ALA A 46 -21.52 -1.27 -35.22
C ALA A 46 -21.55 -2.34 -36.34
N ALA A 47 -21.62 -1.92 -37.61
CA ALA A 47 -21.68 -2.83 -38.75
C ALA A 47 -20.36 -3.58 -39.01
N GLN A 48 -19.21 -3.01 -38.63
CA GLN A 48 -17.89 -3.64 -38.80
C GLN A 48 -17.55 -4.65 -37.69
N ALA A 49 -18.26 -4.60 -36.55
CA ALA A 49 -18.08 -5.55 -35.46
C ALA A 49 -18.75 -6.91 -35.75
N GLU A 50 -19.91 -6.94 -36.40
CA GLU A 50 -20.67 -8.17 -36.64
C GLU A 50 -20.06 -9.08 -37.74
N ALA A 51 -19.27 -8.51 -38.66
CA ALA A 51 -18.58 -9.27 -39.71
C ALA A 51 -17.35 -10.05 -39.20
N ASN A 52 -16.72 -9.60 -38.10
CA ASN A 52 -15.52 -10.21 -37.55
C ASN A 52 -15.80 -11.43 -36.63
N LEU A 53 -16.99 -11.53 -36.04
CA LEU A 53 -17.36 -12.70 -35.23
C LEU A 53 -17.66 -13.95 -36.08
N LYS A 54 -18.10 -13.79 -37.34
CA LYS A 54 -18.43 -14.93 -38.21
C LYS A 54 -17.18 -15.61 -38.80
N ASN A 55 -16.13 -14.85 -39.11
CA ASN A 55 -14.87 -15.38 -39.66
C ASN A 55 -13.98 -16.12 -38.63
N ALA A 56 -14.21 -15.93 -37.33
CA ALA A 56 -13.45 -16.61 -36.27
C ALA A 56 -13.94 -18.05 -36.01
N GLY A 57 -15.20 -18.35 -36.31
CA GLY A 57 -15.81 -19.68 -36.08
C GLY A 57 -15.33 -20.74 -37.09
N GLU A 58 -15.21 -20.40 -38.37
CA GLU A 58 -14.85 -21.37 -39.42
C GLU A 58 -13.39 -21.83 -39.38
N LYS A 59 -12.48 -21.03 -38.80
CA LYS A 59 -11.06 -21.40 -38.68
C LYS A 59 -10.76 -22.35 -37.52
N ALA A 60 -11.66 -22.46 -36.54
CA ALA A 60 -11.50 -23.37 -35.39
C ALA A 60 -11.95 -24.80 -35.72
N GLU A 61 -12.92 -24.99 -36.61
CA GLU A 61 -13.46 -26.32 -36.93
C GLU A 61 -12.59 -27.10 -37.95
N ALA A 62 -11.82 -26.40 -38.78
CA ALA A 62 -10.96 -27.01 -39.80
C ALA A 62 -9.69 -27.69 -39.26
N GLN A 63 -9.24 -27.34 -38.04
CA GLN A 63 -8.01 -27.89 -37.44
C GLN A 63 -8.23 -29.15 -36.58
N ALA A 64 -9.48 -29.50 -36.27
CA ALA A 64 -9.81 -30.65 -35.42
C ALA A 64 -10.03 -31.97 -36.19
N ARG A 65 -10.07 -31.95 -37.54
CA ARG A 65 -10.42 -33.13 -38.35
C ARG A 65 -9.23 -33.88 -38.98
N LYS A 66 -7.99 -33.53 -38.65
CA LYS A 66 -6.78 -34.18 -39.21
C LYS A 66 -5.83 -34.69 -38.12
N GLY A 67 -6.24 -35.75 -37.44
CA GLY A 67 -5.43 -36.50 -36.48
C GLY A 67 -5.94 -37.92 -36.33
N GLY A 68 -5.72 -38.74 -37.36
CA GLY A 68 -6.21 -40.11 -37.43
C GLY A 68 -5.35 -41.14 -36.68
N ARG A 69 -6.07 -42.15 -36.16
CA ARG A 69 -5.75 -43.59 -36.13
C ARG A 69 -4.62 -44.13 -35.25
N SER A 70 -5.09 -44.75 -34.14
CA SER A 70 -4.86 -46.14 -33.72
C SER A 70 -3.44 -46.69 -33.70
N ASN A 71 -2.94 -46.96 -32.49
CA ASN A 71 -2.02 -48.07 -32.28
C ASN A 71 -2.40 -48.86 -31.03
N GLN A 72 -3.13 -49.96 -31.23
CA GLN A 72 -3.49 -50.95 -30.22
C GLN A 72 -2.43 -52.07 -30.26
N ARG A 73 -1.55 -52.07 -29.27
CA ARG A 73 -0.70 -53.18 -28.81
C ARG A 73 -0.24 -52.76 -27.41
N GLY A 74 -0.80 -53.25 -26.32
CA GLY A 74 -0.83 -54.66 -25.94
C GLY A 74 0.41 -54.92 -25.08
N GLY A 75 0.24 -54.97 -23.76
CA GLY A 75 1.31 -55.25 -22.79
C GLY A 75 0.87 -54.97 -21.37
N GLY A 76 0.43 -56.01 -20.66
CA GLY A 76 -0.25 -55.91 -19.38
C GLY A 76 0.64 -55.89 -18.16
N ARG A 77 -0.02 -55.58 -17.04
CA ARG A 77 0.20 -56.12 -15.69
C ARG A 77 1.45 -55.62 -14.96
N ASP A 78 1.23 -54.65 -14.07
CA ASP A 78 1.61 -54.80 -12.66
C ASP A 78 0.77 -53.89 -11.76
N ASN A 79 -0.21 -54.52 -11.14
CA ASN A 79 -1.03 -53.97 -10.08
C ASN A 79 -0.30 -54.29 -8.76
N ARG A 80 0.48 -53.34 -8.23
CA ARG A 80 1.02 -53.44 -6.87
C ARG A 80 1.21 -52.07 -6.23
N GLY A 81 0.24 -51.74 -5.38
CA GLY A 81 0.54 -51.13 -4.09
C GLY A 81 0.49 -49.61 -4.01
N GLY A 82 -0.52 -49.14 -3.28
CA GLY A 82 -0.36 -47.97 -2.43
C GLY A 82 -1.16 -46.76 -2.84
N GLY A 83 -2.45 -46.77 -2.47
CA GLY A 83 -3.27 -45.57 -2.48
C GLY A 83 -2.59 -44.41 -1.73
N ARG A 84 -2.35 -43.31 -2.45
CA ARG A 84 -2.18 -41.98 -1.87
C ARG A 84 -3.11 -41.00 -2.58
N GLY A 85 -4.38 -41.36 -2.61
CA GLY A 85 -5.45 -40.37 -2.65
C GLY A 85 -5.63 -39.82 -1.23
N ARG A 86 -5.30 -38.53 -1.03
CA ARG A 86 -5.83 -37.57 -0.04
C ARG A 86 -4.76 -36.52 0.30
N GLY A 87 -4.96 -35.27 -0.13
CA GLY A 87 -4.21 -34.16 0.48
C GLY A 87 -3.91 -32.90 -0.34
N ARG A 88 -4.46 -32.68 -1.54
CA ARG A 88 -4.40 -31.36 -2.21
C ARG A 88 -5.78 -30.72 -2.35
N GLY A 89 -6.53 -30.75 -1.25
CA GLY A 89 -7.71 -29.92 -1.04
C GLY A 89 -7.45 -28.96 0.13
N ARG A 90 -6.33 -28.22 0.09
CA ARG A 90 -5.97 -27.29 1.16
C ARG A 90 -6.26 -25.86 0.71
N ASP A 91 -7.36 -25.36 1.26
CA ASP A 91 -7.69 -23.95 1.42
C ASP A 91 -8.00 -23.17 0.15
N ASN A 92 -9.07 -23.56 -0.54
CA ASN A 92 -10.02 -22.57 -1.04
C ASN A 92 -11.09 -22.34 0.04
N ARG A 93 -10.64 -22.07 1.29
CA ARG A 93 -11.52 -21.53 2.32
C ARG A 93 -12.05 -20.24 1.72
N GLN A 94 -13.37 -20.15 1.62
CA GLN A 94 -14.07 -19.01 1.07
C GLN A 94 -13.39 -17.72 1.58
N ASP A 95 -13.03 -16.85 0.65
CA ASP A 95 -12.77 -15.43 0.91
C ASP A 95 -14.13 -14.88 1.34
N ASP A 96 -14.51 -15.19 2.59
CA ASP A 96 -15.83 -14.94 3.16
C ASP A 96 -15.97 -13.45 3.39
N GLY A 97 -16.27 -12.70 2.33
CA GLY A 97 -16.97 -11.41 2.36
C GLY A 97 -16.46 -10.34 3.33
N GLU A 98 -15.22 -10.46 3.85
CA GLU A 98 -14.63 -9.41 4.67
C GLU A 98 -14.51 -8.19 3.75
N GLU A 99 -15.16 -7.08 4.14
CA GLU A 99 -15.11 -5.83 3.42
C GLU A 99 -13.68 -5.28 3.49
N LEU A 100 -12.84 -5.76 2.56
CA LEU A 100 -11.43 -5.42 2.50
C LEU A 100 -11.27 -4.12 1.72
N ILE A 101 -10.68 -3.14 2.38
CA ILE A 101 -10.31 -1.86 1.81
C ILE A 101 -9.00 -2.07 1.05
N GLU A 102 -9.08 -2.01 -0.28
CA GLU A 102 -7.92 -2.09 -1.16
C GLU A 102 -7.45 -0.68 -1.56
N LYS A 103 -6.17 -0.37 -1.35
CA LYS A 103 -5.57 0.90 -1.69
C LYS A 103 -4.36 0.69 -2.59
N LEU A 104 -4.44 1.24 -3.80
CA LEU A 104 -3.32 1.33 -4.71
C LEU A 104 -2.37 2.44 -4.24
N VAL A 105 -1.11 2.10 -3.97
CA VAL A 105 -0.12 3.08 -3.53
C VAL A 105 0.69 3.61 -4.69
N HIS A 106 1.24 2.70 -5.49
CA HIS A 106 2.14 3.07 -6.57
C HIS A 106 2.17 2.03 -7.68
N ILE A 107 2.30 2.50 -8.92
CA ILE A 107 2.47 1.67 -10.12
C ILE A 107 3.74 2.12 -10.83
N ASN A 108 4.62 1.16 -11.09
CA ASN A 108 5.84 1.33 -11.87
C ASN A 108 5.72 0.63 -13.22
N ARG A 109 6.07 1.32 -14.30
CA ARG A 109 6.36 0.68 -15.60
C ARG A 109 7.84 0.32 -15.64
N VAL A 110 8.14 -0.97 -15.54
CA VAL A 110 9.51 -1.50 -15.59
C VAL A 110 9.79 -2.10 -16.97
N SER A 111 11.06 -2.11 -17.40
CA SER A 111 11.43 -2.65 -18.71
C SER A 111 12.62 -3.61 -18.62
N LYS A 112 12.60 -4.66 -19.44
CA LYS A 112 13.72 -5.58 -19.68
C LYS A 112 14.17 -5.42 -21.13
N THR A 113 15.44 -5.08 -21.33
CA THR A 113 16.04 -5.00 -22.67
C THR A 113 16.31 -6.40 -23.21
N VAL A 114 15.96 -6.63 -24.47
CA VAL A 114 16.22 -7.86 -25.24
C VAL A 114 16.73 -7.50 -26.63
N LYS A 115 17.22 -8.49 -27.40
CA LYS A 115 17.78 -8.29 -28.75
C LYS A 115 16.84 -7.57 -29.75
N GLY A 116 15.54 -7.58 -29.50
CA GLY A 116 14.51 -6.94 -30.35
C GLY A 116 13.81 -5.75 -29.71
N GLY A 117 14.37 -5.13 -28.67
CA GLY A 117 13.83 -3.93 -28.03
C GLY A 117 13.59 -4.06 -26.53
N LYS A 118 12.69 -3.24 -25.98
CA LYS A 118 12.35 -3.24 -24.54
C LYS A 118 11.02 -3.96 -24.30
N ARG A 119 11.05 -5.03 -23.52
CA ARG A 119 9.84 -5.69 -22.99
C ARG A 119 9.39 -4.95 -21.74
N PHE A 120 8.22 -4.32 -21.80
CA PHE A 120 7.63 -3.64 -20.65
C PHE A 120 6.88 -4.63 -19.75
N GLY A 121 6.82 -4.30 -18.47
CA GLY A 121 5.90 -4.90 -17.50
C GLY A 121 5.52 -3.86 -16.45
N PHE A 122 4.43 -4.11 -15.74
CA PHE A 122 3.96 -3.24 -14.68
C PHE A 122 4.17 -3.90 -13.33
N ALA A 123 4.66 -3.13 -12.37
CA ALA A 123 4.77 -3.53 -10.98
C ALA A 123 3.84 -2.65 -10.15
N ALA A 124 2.93 -3.25 -9.41
CA ALA A 124 1.99 -2.56 -8.53
C ALA A 124 2.34 -2.84 -7.07
N LEU A 125 2.18 -1.83 -6.22
CA LEU A 125 2.21 -1.93 -4.77
C LEU A 125 0.82 -1.59 -4.23
N VAL A 126 0.23 -2.56 -3.53
CA VAL A 126 -1.12 -2.47 -2.99
C VAL A 126 -1.09 -2.74 -1.50
N VAL A 127 -1.94 -2.03 -0.77
CA VAL A 127 -2.23 -2.26 0.64
C VAL A 127 -3.67 -2.71 0.76
N VAL A 128 -3.93 -3.69 1.62
CA VAL A 128 -5.25 -4.25 1.88
C VAL A 128 -5.46 -4.26 3.39
N GLY A 129 -6.65 -3.94 3.87
CA GLY A 129 -6.98 -4.04 5.29
C GLY A 129 -8.49 -4.11 5.54
N ASP A 130 -8.86 -4.48 6.76
CA ASP A 130 -10.25 -4.68 7.18
C ASP A 130 -10.86 -3.45 7.88
N GLY A 131 -10.10 -2.35 8.01
CA GLY A 131 -10.50 -1.16 8.76
C GLY A 131 -10.71 -1.41 10.26
N LYS A 132 -10.39 -2.60 10.77
CA LYS A 132 -10.62 -3.05 12.15
C LYS A 132 -9.33 -3.51 12.82
N GLY A 133 -8.19 -3.01 12.36
CA GLY A 133 -6.87 -3.30 12.93
C GLY A 133 -6.12 -4.44 12.28
N LYS A 134 -6.56 -5.00 11.13
CA LYS A 134 -5.71 -5.83 10.28
C LYS A 134 -5.36 -5.10 8.98
N ALA A 135 -4.09 -5.15 8.62
CA ALA A 135 -3.66 -4.72 7.30
C ALA A 135 -2.50 -5.59 6.78
N GLY A 136 -2.37 -5.66 5.47
CA GLY A 136 -1.28 -6.30 4.76
C GLY A 136 -0.89 -5.49 3.55
N PHE A 137 0.31 -5.73 3.03
CA PHE A 137 0.76 -5.14 1.78
C PHE A 137 1.27 -6.23 0.83
N GLY A 138 1.19 -5.96 -0.46
CA GLY A 138 1.58 -6.89 -1.50
C GLY A 138 2.15 -6.15 -2.70
N SER A 139 3.10 -6.80 -3.37
CA SER A 139 3.63 -6.32 -4.64
C SER A 139 3.39 -7.37 -5.72
N GLY A 140 2.93 -6.94 -6.89
CA GLY A 140 2.65 -7.80 -8.02
C GLY A 140 3.32 -7.27 -9.28
N LYS A 141 3.81 -8.17 -10.15
CA LYS A 141 4.35 -7.81 -11.46
C LYS A 141 3.68 -8.63 -12.56
N ALA A 142 3.22 -7.95 -13.61
CA ALA A 142 2.58 -8.58 -14.76
C ALA A 142 2.87 -7.82 -16.06
N ARG A 143 2.33 -8.31 -17.19
CA ARG A 143 2.43 -7.63 -18.49
C ARG A 143 1.44 -6.48 -18.60
N GLU A 144 0.30 -6.61 -17.96
CA GLU A 144 -0.78 -5.63 -17.93
C GLU A 144 -0.99 -5.09 -16.50
N VAL A 145 -1.56 -3.88 -16.41
CA VAL A 145 -1.83 -3.22 -15.13
C VAL A 145 -2.85 -3.97 -14.26
N PRO A 146 -4.05 -4.34 -14.75
CA PRO A 146 -5.04 -5.02 -13.91
C PRO A 146 -4.55 -6.37 -13.38
N GLU A 147 -3.81 -7.14 -14.19
CA GLU A 147 -3.19 -8.38 -13.73
C GLU A 147 -2.14 -8.16 -12.62
N ALA A 148 -1.39 -7.06 -12.67
CA ALA A 148 -0.39 -6.73 -11.65
C ALA A 148 -1.06 -6.37 -10.32
N ILE A 149 -2.16 -5.62 -10.37
CA ILE A 149 -2.96 -5.25 -9.20
C ILE A 149 -3.56 -6.50 -8.56
N ASN A 150 -4.22 -7.37 -9.33
CA ASN A 150 -4.81 -8.61 -8.80
C ASN A 150 -3.78 -9.51 -8.12
N LYS A 151 -2.58 -9.64 -8.70
CA LYS A 151 -1.46 -10.38 -8.09
C LYS A 151 -0.97 -9.73 -6.80
N ALA A 152 -0.91 -8.39 -6.74
CA ALA A 152 -0.53 -7.65 -5.56
C ALA A 152 -1.56 -7.81 -4.43
N THR A 153 -2.86 -7.67 -4.73
CA THR A 153 -3.96 -7.88 -3.78
C THR A 153 -3.94 -9.31 -3.22
N ALA A 154 -3.81 -10.32 -4.07
CA ALA A 154 -3.74 -11.72 -3.63
C ALA A 154 -2.52 -12.01 -2.74
N ALA A 155 -1.40 -11.30 -2.95
CA ALA A 155 -0.24 -11.38 -2.07
C ALA A 155 -0.47 -10.65 -0.73
N ALA A 156 -1.13 -9.50 -0.75
CA ALA A 156 -1.43 -8.70 0.44
C ALA A 156 -2.39 -9.43 1.40
N LYS A 157 -3.45 -10.05 0.87
CA LYS A 157 -4.42 -10.84 1.66
C LYS A 157 -3.75 -11.97 2.45
N LYS A 158 -2.68 -12.57 1.90
CA LYS A 158 -1.92 -13.64 2.58
C LYS A 158 -1.02 -13.13 3.71
N ALA A 159 -0.63 -11.86 3.67
CA ALA A 159 0.34 -11.25 4.57
C ALA A 159 -0.30 -10.24 5.53
N MET A 160 -1.57 -10.44 5.90
CA MET A 160 -2.26 -9.59 6.86
C MET A 160 -1.69 -9.74 8.27
N VAL A 161 -1.44 -8.61 8.92
CA VAL A 161 -0.93 -8.49 10.28
C VAL A 161 -1.99 -7.81 11.14
N ARG A 162 -2.26 -8.36 12.32
CA ARG A 162 -3.14 -7.74 13.32
C ARG A 162 -2.34 -6.77 14.18
N VAL A 163 -2.80 -5.53 14.28
CA VAL A 163 -2.20 -4.47 15.09
C VAL A 163 -3.15 -4.15 16.25
N PRO A 164 -2.65 -4.08 17.49
CA PRO A 164 -3.45 -3.65 18.63
C PRO A 164 -3.70 -2.14 18.55
N LEU A 165 -4.98 -1.75 18.50
CA LEU A 165 -5.42 -0.35 18.47
C LEU A 165 -6.02 0.07 19.81
N LYS A 166 -5.71 1.29 20.23
CA LYS A 166 -6.34 1.96 21.37
C LYS A 166 -7.69 2.51 20.93
N GLU A 167 -8.77 2.07 21.59
CA GLU A 167 -10.15 2.51 21.33
C GLU A 167 -10.60 2.34 19.86
N GLY A 168 -9.92 1.45 19.11
CA GLY A 168 -10.12 1.29 17.66
C GLY A 168 -9.73 2.52 16.82
N ARG A 169 -9.08 3.53 17.42
CA ARG A 169 -8.91 4.86 16.82
C ARG A 169 -7.45 5.28 16.63
N THR A 170 -6.59 5.00 17.61
CA THR A 170 -5.18 5.40 17.62
C THR A 170 -4.25 4.29 18.12
N LEU A 171 -2.95 4.56 18.17
CA LEU A 171 -1.93 3.62 18.66
C LEU A 171 -1.74 3.71 20.17
N HIS A 172 -1.12 2.70 20.77
CA HIS A 172 -0.90 2.68 22.23
C HIS A 172 0.33 3.50 22.66
N HIS A 173 1.38 3.51 21.85
CA HIS A 173 2.61 4.26 22.13
C HIS A 173 3.34 4.61 20.84
N ASP A 174 4.31 5.52 20.95
CA ASP A 174 5.13 5.94 19.84
C ASP A 174 6.07 4.81 19.38
N GLY A 175 6.09 4.55 18.07
CA GLY A 175 6.87 3.51 17.44
C GLY A 175 7.92 4.07 16.48
N LYS A 176 9.03 3.36 16.33
CA LYS A 176 10.05 3.64 15.32
C LYS A 176 10.25 2.39 14.48
N GLY A 177 10.05 2.49 13.17
CA GLY A 177 10.25 1.39 12.24
C GLY A 177 11.43 1.65 11.32
N HIS A 178 12.21 0.62 11.03
CA HIS A 178 13.40 0.74 10.22
C HIS A 178 13.58 -0.43 9.26
N PHE A 179 13.37 -0.18 7.97
CA PHE A 179 13.60 -1.18 6.93
C PHE A 179 14.50 -0.64 5.81
N GLY A 180 15.70 -1.22 5.67
CA GLY A 180 16.68 -0.81 4.66
C GLY A 180 17.09 0.67 4.85
N ALA A 181 16.79 1.53 3.87
CA ALA A 181 17.01 2.98 3.99
C ALA A 181 15.79 3.75 4.53
N GLY A 182 14.67 3.06 4.79
CA GLY A 182 13.46 3.65 5.36
C GLY A 182 13.56 3.74 6.87
N LYS A 183 13.38 4.93 7.42
CA LYS A 183 13.13 5.14 8.85
C LYS A 183 11.81 5.88 8.98
N VAL A 184 10.88 5.32 9.73
CA VAL A 184 9.56 5.91 9.95
C VAL A 184 9.36 6.05 11.44
N VAL A 185 8.97 7.25 11.87
CA VAL A 185 8.54 7.51 13.23
C VAL A 185 7.03 7.64 13.21
N VAL A 186 6.38 6.88 14.08
CA VAL A 186 4.94 6.84 14.25
C VAL A 186 4.63 7.32 15.67
N ARG A 187 3.78 8.32 15.79
CA ARG A 187 3.37 8.88 17.08
C ARG A 187 1.88 8.77 17.28
N THR A 188 1.51 8.51 18.52
CA THR A 188 0.11 8.52 18.97
C THR A 188 -0.41 9.95 18.93
N ALA A 189 -1.69 10.11 18.60
CA ALA A 189 -2.30 11.41 18.44
C ALA A 189 -3.61 11.52 19.25
N PRO A 190 -3.94 12.70 19.81
CA PRO A 190 -5.24 12.96 20.42
C PRO A 190 -6.38 12.86 19.39
N PRO A 191 -7.64 12.67 19.85
CA PRO A 191 -8.79 12.63 18.97
C PRO A 191 -8.98 13.95 18.22
N GLY A 192 -9.19 13.87 16.91
CA GLY A 192 -9.46 15.01 16.03
C GLY A 192 -8.25 15.47 15.21
N THR A 193 -7.10 14.78 15.34
CA THR A 193 -5.87 15.06 14.59
C THR A 193 -5.96 14.57 13.13
N GLY A 194 -6.67 13.48 12.88
CA GLY A 194 -6.71 12.83 11.58
C GLY A 194 -5.40 12.12 11.21
N ILE A 195 -5.31 11.66 9.96
CA ILE A 195 -4.15 10.92 9.44
C ILE A 195 -3.11 11.88 8.83
N ILE A 196 -2.12 12.26 9.64
CA ILE A 196 -0.96 13.05 9.21
C ILE A 196 0.15 12.10 8.83
N ALA A 197 0.17 11.72 7.55
CA ALA A 197 1.13 10.77 7.01
C ALA A 197 1.49 11.08 5.55
N GLY A 198 2.69 10.69 5.13
CA GLY A 198 3.07 10.71 3.71
C GLY A 198 2.22 9.73 2.90
N GLY A 199 2.00 9.98 1.61
CA GLY A 199 1.05 9.24 0.76
C GLY A 199 1.08 7.71 0.93
N PRO A 200 2.24 7.04 0.83
CA PRO A 200 2.33 5.59 1.01
C PRO A 200 1.98 5.10 2.43
N MET A 201 2.29 5.89 3.46
CA MET A 201 1.95 5.56 4.85
C MET A 201 0.47 5.83 5.14
N ARG A 202 -0.10 6.89 4.56
CA ARG A 202 -1.53 7.22 4.68
C ARG A 202 -2.40 6.06 4.19
N ALA A 203 -2.07 5.48 3.04
CA ALA A 203 -2.78 4.30 2.53
C ALA A 203 -2.76 3.10 3.51
N VAL A 204 -1.69 2.95 4.30
CA VAL A 204 -1.59 1.92 5.34
C VAL A 204 -2.52 2.22 6.51
N PHE A 205 -2.51 3.44 7.04
CA PHE A 205 -3.35 3.80 8.18
C PHE A 205 -4.84 3.84 7.83
N GLU A 206 -5.19 4.27 6.61
CA GLU A 206 -6.57 4.20 6.11
C GLU A 206 -7.05 2.75 6.01
N ALA A 207 -6.24 1.85 5.44
CA ALA A 207 -6.61 0.44 5.33
C ALA A 207 -6.67 -0.28 6.69
N LEU A 208 -5.84 0.14 7.65
CA LEU A 208 -5.84 -0.37 9.02
C LEU A 208 -7.08 0.11 9.82
N GLY A 209 -7.67 1.26 9.45
CA GLY A 209 -8.78 1.89 10.16
C GLY A 209 -8.36 2.84 11.29
N VAL A 210 -7.13 3.34 11.27
CA VAL A 210 -6.68 4.36 12.25
C VAL A 210 -7.19 5.73 11.84
N ALA A 211 -7.88 6.40 12.75
CA ALA A 211 -8.38 7.75 12.50
C ALA A 211 -7.31 8.81 12.81
N ASP A 212 -6.53 8.63 13.88
CA ASP A 212 -5.59 9.66 14.36
C ASP A 212 -4.19 9.09 14.55
N VAL A 213 -3.25 9.63 13.75
CA VAL A 213 -1.83 9.29 13.84
C VAL A 213 -0.99 10.39 13.22
N VAL A 214 0.16 10.65 13.84
CA VAL A 214 1.18 11.55 13.28
C VAL A 214 2.40 10.75 12.92
N THR A 215 2.78 10.76 11.65
CA THR A 215 3.94 10.03 11.15
C THR A 215 4.86 10.89 10.32
N LYS A 216 6.14 10.57 10.37
CA LYS A 216 7.15 11.16 9.50
C LYS A 216 8.12 10.08 9.01
N SER A 217 8.44 10.14 7.73
CA SER A 217 9.56 9.41 7.16
C SER A 217 10.83 10.26 7.24
N ASN A 218 11.88 9.68 7.80
CA ASN A 218 13.19 10.31 7.97
C ASN A 218 14.20 9.51 7.13
N GLY A 219 14.51 9.96 5.92
CA GLY A 219 15.45 9.29 5.02
C GLY A 219 14.87 9.08 3.63
N THR A 220 14.55 7.85 3.25
CA THR A 220 14.09 7.54 1.89
C THR A 220 12.64 7.96 1.63
N ALA A 221 12.38 8.43 0.39
CA ALA A 221 11.05 8.67 -0.15
C ALA A 221 10.50 7.47 -0.95
N ASN A 222 11.21 6.33 -1.00
CA ASN A 222 10.77 5.16 -1.77
C ASN A 222 9.54 4.48 -1.10
N PRO A 223 8.38 4.39 -1.80
CA PRO A 223 7.15 3.80 -1.24
C PRO A 223 7.31 2.37 -0.71
N PHE A 224 8.12 1.54 -1.35
CA PHE A 224 8.33 0.15 -0.96
C PHE A 224 8.99 0.03 0.42
N ASN A 225 10.03 0.84 0.66
CA ASN A 225 10.76 0.81 1.92
C ASN A 225 9.98 1.52 3.03
N MET A 226 9.27 2.60 2.70
CA MET A 226 8.41 3.31 3.66
C MET A 226 7.33 2.38 4.21
N ILE A 227 6.59 1.68 3.34
CA ILE A 227 5.53 0.76 3.78
C ILE A 227 6.10 -0.37 4.64
N ARG A 228 7.21 -1.00 4.23
CA ARG A 228 7.85 -2.05 5.03
C ARG A 228 8.29 -1.55 6.41
N ALA A 229 8.91 -0.36 6.48
CA ALA A 229 9.30 0.27 7.72
C ALA A 229 8.07 0.60 8.61
N THR A 230 6.96 1.06 8.01
CA THR A 230 5.71 1.30 8.74
C THR A 230 5.17 -0.01 9.34
N PHE A 231 5.14 -1.10 8.57
CA PHE A 231 4.69 -2.40 9.09
C PHE A 231 5.60 -2.96 10.19
N GLU A 232 6.89 -2.63 10.17
CA GLU A 232 7.80 -2.98 11.26
C GLU A 232 7.49 -2.18 12.54
N ALA A 233 7.29 -0.87 12.42
CA ALA A 233 6.83 -0.04 13.53
C ALA A 233 5.51 -0.53 14.14
N LEU A 234 4.59 -1.01 13.29
CA LEU A 234 3.28 -1.51 13.71
C LEU A 234 3.35 -2.91 14.35
N LYS A 235 4.32 -3.75 13.98
CA LYS A 235 4.53 -5.06 14.62
C LYS A 235 5.09 -4.93 16.03
N ASP A 236 5.90 -3.91 16.27
CA ASP A 236 6.45 -3.63 17.59
C ASP A 236 5.41 -3.03 18.56
N GLN A 237 4.27 -2.57 18.03
CA GLN A 237 3.17 -2.07 18.84
C GLN A 237 2.66 -3.16 19.77
N THR A 238 2.56 -2.78 21.03
CA THR A 238 2.29 -3.68 22.13
C THR A 238 1.11 -3.13 22.94
N SER A 239 0.09 -3.97 23.13
CA SER A 239 -1.05 -3.60 23.96
C SER A 239 -0.70 -3.63 25.45
N PRO A 240 -1.24 -2.71 26.27
CA PRO A 240 -1.06 -2.73 27.72
C PRO A 240 -1.42 -4.08 28.36
N ARG A 241 -2.44 -4.77 27.82
CA ARG A 241 -2.84 -6.13 28.23
C ARG A 241 -1.70 -7.14 28.08
N SER A 242 -1.03 -7.13 26.93
CA SER A 242 0.08 -8.06 26.67
C SER A 242 1.32 -7.72 27.52
N VAL A 243 1.50 -6.46 27.92
CA VAL A 243 2.57 -6.06 28.85
C VAL A 243 2.24 -6.49 30.28
N ALA A 244 1.00 -6.28 30.71
CA ALA A 244 0.48 -6.69 32.01
C ALA A 244 0.67 -8.19 32.25
N GLN A 245 0.27 -9.02 31.27
CA GLN A 245 0.45 -10.47 31.30
C GLN A 245 1.94 -10.86 31.38
N ARG A 246 2.81 -10.23 30.58
CA ARG A 246 4.25 -10.50 30.62
C ARG A 246 4.91 -10.09 31.94
N ARG A 247 4.43 -9.03 32.58
CA ARG A 247 5.00 -8.47 33.81
C ARG A 247 4.33 -8.98 35.10
N GLY A 248 3.25 -9.75 34.99
CA GLY A 248 2.47 -10.24 36.14
C GLY A 248 1.82 -9.12 36.96
N LYS A 249 1.48 -7.99 36.35
CA LYS A 249 0.86 -6.82 37.02
C LYS A 249 -0.53 -6.57 36.47
N LYS A 250 -1.38 -5.87 37.23
CA LYS A 250 -2.69 -5.44 36.74
C LYS A 250 -2.53 -4.33 35.69
N VAL A 251 -3.47 -4.24 34.74
CA VAL A 251 -3.45 -3.23 33.68
C VAL A 251 -3.56 -1.82 34.26
N ALA A 252 -4.41 -1.63 35.28
CA ALA A 252 -4.56 -0.35 36.00
C ALA A 252 -3.26 0.15 36.62
N ASP A 253 -2.45 -0.74 37.21
CA ASP A 253 -1.15 -0.39 37.83
C ASP A 253 -0.12 0.08 36.79
N LEU A 254 -0.26 -0.35 35.53
CA LEU A 254 0.62 0.07 34.44
C LEU A 254 0.22 1.43 33.87
N LEU A 255 -1.09 1.69 33.75
CA LEU A 255 -1.61 2.94 33.22
C LEU A 255 -1.48 4.09 34.23
N GLY A 256 -1.70 3.82 35.53
CA GLY A 256 -1.57 4.83 36.59
C GLY A 256 -0.13 5.36 36.80
N ARG A 257 0.91 4.64 36.35
CA ARG A 257 2.31 5.11 36.41
C ARG A 257 2.67 6.05 35.25
N GLY A 258 1.85 6.09 34.19
CA GLY A 258 2.07 6.87 32.97
C GLY A 258 1.46 8.27 32.98
N GLY A 259 0.87 8.71 34.10
CA GLY A 259 0.25 10.04 34.23
C GLY A 259 -1.25 10.10 33.92
N MET A 260 -1.93 8.96 33.80
CA MET A 260 -3.40 8.90 33.80
C MET A 260 -3.91 8.84 35.25
N ASP A 261 -4.95 9.60 35.55
CA ASP A 261 -5.62 9.54 36.85
C ASP A 261 -6.14 8.11 37.10
N LYS A 262 -6.08 7.64 38.36
CA LYS A 262 -6.44 6.26 38.73
C LYS A 262 -7.82 5.83 38.22
N ALA A 263 -8.78 6.76 38.17
CA ALA A 263 -10.13 6.50 37.67
C ALA A 263 -10.17 6.24 36.15
N GLU A 264 -9.36 6.95 35.36
CA GLU A 264 -9.25 6.74 33.91
C GLU A 264 -8.48 5.46 33.60
N ALA A 265 -7.48 5.12 34.42
CA ALA A 265 -6.69 3.90 34.31
C ALA A 265 -7.50 2.62 34.61
N GLU A 266 -8.46 2.69 35.52
CA GLU A 266 -9.39 1.58 35.81
C GLU A 266 -10.44 1.46 34.69
N ALA A 267 -11.07 2.56 34.26
CA ALA A 267 -12.04 2.54 33.17
C ALA A 267 -11.45 2.04 31.83
N THR A 268 -10.20 2.43 31.52
CA THR A 268 -9.49 1.94 30.32
C THR A 268 -8.94 0.53 30.50
N ALA A 269 -8.66 0.08 31.72
CA ALA A 269 -8.32 -1.32 31.97
C ALA A 269 -9.51 -2.23 31.67
N ASP A 270 -10.71 -1.84 32.10
CA ASP A 270 -11.95 -2.60 31.89
C ASP A 270 -12.30 -2.69 30.39
N ALA A 271 -12.22 -1.58 29.66
CA ALA A 271 -12.45 -1.52 28.21
C ALA A 271 -11.41 -2.28 27.36
N VAL A 272 -10.26 -2.64 27.93
CA VAL A 272 -9.20 -3.44 27.27
C VAL A 272 -9.28 -4.93 27.69
N THR A 273 -10.00 -5.24 28.78
CA THR A 273 -10.23 -6.61 29.24
C THR A 273 -11.42 -7.31 28.59
N GLU A 274 -12.49 -6.58 28.25
CA GLU A 274 -13.52 -7.03 27.31
C GLU A 274 -13.02 -7.08 25.86
#